data_AF-A0AA42WYN6-F1
#
_entry.id   AF-A0AA42WYN6-F1
#
_cell.length_a   1.000
_cell.length_b   1.000
_cell.length_c   1.000
_cell.angle_alpha   90.00
_cell.angle_beta   90.00
_cell.angle_gamma   90.00
#
_symmetry.space_group_name_H-M   'P 1'
#
loop_
_entity.id
_entity.type
_entity.pdbx_description
1 polymer ?
#
loop_
_entity_poly.entity_id
_entity_poly.type
_entity_poly.pdbx_seq_one_letter_code
_entity_poly.pdbx_strand_id
1 'polypeptide(L)'
;MVRREDNAWGDNTSEIEYADSDTFHWTNCTPQHATFNRSQPGKQWPGAKGLWGGFESHIQRNLQAGDTRACILAGPVLAADDPSEDFGMGTVQYPLTIWKIVAVSSPDAGGGRSLRTYGFLLSQKDVVDRFGVELAPGEYARYQISLATIADRTGVVFDGALLAADAHPT
;
A
#
# COMPACT_ATOMS: atom_id res chain seq x y z
N MET A 1 -4.11 6.28 4.07
CA MET A 1 -3.35 5.04 3.80
C MET A 1 -3.79 4.44 2.48
N VAL A 2 -5.10 4.38 2.23
CA VAL A 2 -5.61 4.08 0.89
C VAL A 2 -5.59 5.34 0.02
N ARG A 3 -5.32 5.19 -1.28
CA ARG A 3 -5.30 6.29 -2.25
C ARG A 3 -6.72 6.74 -2.60
N ARG A 4 -6.96 8.05 -2.70
CA ARG A 4 -8.30 8.60 -3.00
C ARG A 4 -8.86 8.07 -4.34
N GLU A 5 -8.01 8.05 -5.36
CA GLU A 5 -8.39 7.68 -6.73
C GLU A 5 -8.81 6.21 -6.84
N ASP A 6 -8.37 5.36 -5.91
CA ASP A 6 -8.74 3.93 -5.88
C ASP A 6 -10.13 3.72 -5.24
N ASN A 7 -10.65 4.69 -4.49
CA ASN A 7 -11.94 4.60 -3.78
C ASN A 7 -13.06 5.43 -4.41
N ALA A 8 -12.74 6.39 -5.29
CA ALA A 8 -13.71 7.29 -5.91
C ALA A 8 -14.55 6.60 -7.01
N TRP A 9 -15.37 5.61 -6.64
CA TRP A 9 -16.31 4.91 -7.50
C TRP A 9 -17.66 4.71 -6.80
N GLY A 10 -18.75 4.63 -7.58
CA GLY A 10 -20.13 4.55 -7.09
C GLY A 10 -21.13 4.65 -8.24
N ASP A 11 -22.40 4.35 -8.00
CA ASP A 11 -23.43 4.33 -9.04
C ASP A 11 -23.88 5.75 -9.43
N ASN A 12 -23.61 6.75 -8.59
CA ASN A 12 -23.91 8.17 -8.84
C ASN A 12 -22.82 9.10 -8.31
N THR A 13 -22.88 10.38 -8.72
CA THR A 13 -21.89 11.40 -8.35
C THR A 13 -21.77 11.56 -6.83
N SER A 14 -22.88 11.53 -6.09
CA SER A 14 -22.86 11.68 -4.64
C SER A 14 -22.11 10.55 -3.96
N GLU A 15 -22.30 9.29 -4.40
CA GLU A 15 -21.55 8.15 -3.87
C GLU A 15 -20.04 8.26 -4.16
N ILE A 16 -19.66 8.71 -5.35
CA ILE A 16 -18.26 8.96 -5.71
C ILE A 16 -17.65 10.03 -4.80
N GLU A 17 -18.38 11.12 -4.54
CA GLU A 17 -17.94 12.21 -3.66
C GLU A 17 -17.82 11.76 -2.20
N TYR A 18 -18.76 10.96 -1.71
CA TYR A 18 -18.69 10.39 -0.36
C TYR A 18 -17.50 9.43 -0.23
N ALA A 19 -17.30 8.53 -1.18
CA ALA A 19 -16.18 7.59 -1.14
C ALA A 19 -14.81 8.29 -1.23
N ASP A 20 -14.69 9.35 -2.03
CA ASP A 20 -13.48 10.20 -2.06
C ASP A 20 -13.26 10.88 -0.70
N SER A 21 -14.31 11.49 -0.15
CA SER A 21 -14.28 12.17 1.15
C SER A 21 -13.93 11.22 2.30
N ASP A 22 -14.39 9.97 2.24
CA ASP A 22 -14.14 8.96 3.26
C ASP A 22 -12.64 8.70 3.45
N THR A 23 -11.85 8.86 2.39
CA THR A 23 -10.39 8.68 2.46
C THR A 23 -9.68 9.76 3.27
N PHE A 24 -10.32 10.89 3.56
CA PHE A 24 -9.75 12.01 4.33
C PHE A 24 -10.02 11.90 5.84
N HIS A 25 -10.75 10.89 6.31
CA HIS A 25 -10.92 10.67 7.74
C HIS A 25 -9.61 10.29 8.43
N TRP A 26 -9.40 10.83 9.63
CA TRP A 26 -8.19 10.60 10.42
C TRP A 26 -7.93 9.11 10.70
N THR A 27 -8.99 8.30 10.81
CA THR A 27 -8.90 6.85 11.00
C THR A 27 -8.29 6.10 9.82
N ASN A 28 -8.28 6.70 8.62
CA ASN A 28 -7.57 6.19 7.44
C ASN A 28 -6.14 6.76 7.32
N CYS A 29 -5.74 7.68 8.20
CA CYS A 29 -4.48 8.39 8.13
C CYS A 29 -3.48 7.87 9.15
N THR A 30 -2.20 7.91 8.76
CA THR A 30 -1.07 7.74 9.66
C THR A 30 -0.03 8.79 9.28
N PRO A 31 0.79 9.31 10.21
CA PRO A 31 1.90 10.17 9.82
C PRO A 31 2.80 9.42 8.83
N GLN A 32 3.13 10.09 7.73
CA GLN A 32 3.99 9.55 6.68
C GLN A 32 4.92 10.65 6.19
N HIS A 33 6.19 10.30 5.99
CA HIS A 33 7.16 11.24 5.44
C HIS A 33 6.74 11.68 4.03
N ALA A 34 6.85 12.97 3.72
CA ALA A 34 6.34 13.53 2.46
C ALA A 34 6.99 12.90 1.22
N THR A 35 8.30 12.58 1.29
CA THR A 35 9.03 11.89 0.21
C THR A 35 8.74 10.39 0.14
N PHE A 36 8.10 9.80 1.14
CA PHE A 36 7.61 8.42 1.09
C PHE A 36 6.22 8.36 0.46
N ASN A 37 5.31 9.20 0.95
CA ASN A 37 3.89 9.20 0.59
C ASN A 37 3.62 9.77 -0.82
N ARG A 38 4.28 10.86 -1.22
CA ARG A 38 3.95 11.58 -2.46
C ARG A 38 4.79 11.13 -3.64
N SER A 39 4.14 10.72 -4.74
CA SER A 39 4.82 10.46 -6.03
C SER A 39 5.59 11.68 -6.55
N GLN A 40 5.22 12.90 -6.13
CA GLN A 40 5.96 14.14 -6.32
C GLN A 40 5.95 14.95 -5.01
N PRO A 41 7.01 14.92 -4.19
CA PRO A 41 7.07 15.57 -2.87
C PRO A 41 7.23 17.10 -2.90
N GLY A 42 7.04 17.73 -4.07
CA GLY A 42 7.02 19.18 -4.23
C GLY A 42 8.40 19.81 -4.41
N LYS A 43 8.43 21.14 -4.61
CA LYS A 43 9.65 21.91 -4.96
C LYS A 43 10.75 21.88 -3.89
N GLN A 44 10.41 21.49 -2.66
CA GLN A 44 11.35 21.36 -1.54
C GLN A 44 12.23 20.10 -1.66
N TRP A 45 11.84 19.13 -2.48
CA TRP A 45 12.55 17.87 -2.71
C TRP A 45 12.67 17.57 -4.22
N PRO A 46 13.42 18.39 -4.98
CA PRO A 46 13.50 18.26 -6.43
C PRO A 46 14.12 16.91 -6.82
N GLY A 47 13.43 16.17 -7.69
CA GLY A 47 13.88 14.87 -8.20
C GLY A 47 13.50 13.65 -7.34
N ALA A 48 12.96 13.85 -6.13
CA ALA A 48 12.41 12.74 -5.36
C ALA A 48 11.07 12.29 -5.95
N LYS A 49 10.87 10.98 -6.11
CA LYS A 49 9.57 10.37 -6.43
C LYS A 49 9.25 9.38 -5.33
N GLY A 50 8.12 9.55 -4.63
CA GLY A 50 7.85 8.73 -3.45
C GLY A 50 7.58 7.27 -3.76
N LEU A 51 8.22 6.40 -2.99
CA LEU A 51 8.15 4.94 -3.14
C LEU A 51 6.72 4.42 -3.05
N TRP A 52 5.93 4.94 -2.10
CA TRP A 52 4.54 4.52 -1.91
C TRP A 52 3.67 4.89 -3.11
N GLY A 53 3.66 6.16 -3.53
CA GLY A 53 2.88 6.59 -4.69
C GLY A 53 3.32 5.94 -6.01
N GLY A 54 4.61 5.64 -6.17
CA GLY A 54 5.14 4.87 -7.30
C GLY A 54 4.62 3.43 -7.32
N PHE A 55 4.60 2.77 -6.17
CA PHE A 55 4.07 1.42 -5.98
C PHE A 55 2.58 1.34 -6.28
N GLU A 56 1.78 2.29 -5.76
CA GLU A 56 0.34 2.36 -6.06
C GLU A 56 0.09 2.56 -7.56
N SER A 57 0.87 3.41 -8.20
CA SER A 57 0.80 3.62 -9.65
C SER A 57 1.19 2.37 -10.46
N HIS A 58 2.07 1.51 -9.93
CA HIS A 58 2.41 0.24 -10.56
C HIS A 58 1.28 -0.79 -10.45
N ILE A 59 0.70 -0.94 -9.25
CA ILE A 59 -0.48 -1.81 -9.04
C ILE A 59 -1.61 -1.39 -9.97
N GLN A 60 -1.94 -0.09 -9.98
CA GLN A 60 -3.01 0.46 -10.81
C GLN A 60 -2.81 0.18 -12.30
N ARG A 61 -1.58 0.38 -12.83
CA ARG A 61 -1.27 0.10 -14.24
C ARG A 61 -1.36 -1.38 -14.60
N ASN A 62 -0.93 -2.29 -13.72
CA ASN A 62 -1.06 -3.73 -13.98
C ASN A 62 -2.52 -4.21 -13.94
N LEU A 63 -3.35 -3.61 -13.07
CA LEU A 63 -4.79 -3.93 -13.00
C LEU A 63 -5.55 -3.46 -14.25
N GLN A 64 -5.12 -2.38 -14.91
CA GLN A 64 -5.77 -1.88 -16.13
C GLN A 64 -5.57 -2.79 -17.37
N ALA A 65 -4.68 -3.79 -17.31
CA ALA A 65 -4.47 -4.74 -18.41
C ALA A 65 -5.41 -5.97 -18.37
N GLY A 66 -6.46 -5.96 -17.54
CA GLY A 66 -7.38 -7.09 -17.36
C GLY A 66 -8.63 -6.73 -16.53
N ASP A 67 -9.15 -7.69 -15.77
CA ASP A 67 -10.18 -7.40 -14.76
C ASP A 67 -9.61 -6.45 -13.71
N THR A 68 -10.21 -5.29 -13.60
CA THR A 68 -9.69 -4.16 -12.82
C THR A 68 -10.01 -4.27 -11.34
N ARG A 69 -10.74 -5.31 -10.92
CA ARG A 69 -11.16 -5.49 -9.53
C ARG A 69 -10.02 -6.05 -8.68
N ALA A 70 -9.62 -5.27 -7.69
CA ALA A 70 -8.72 -5.69 -6.63
C ALA A 70 -9.31 -5.35 -5.27
N CYS A 71 -9.00 -6.17 -4.27
CA CYS A 71 -9.18 -5.81 -2.88
C CYS A 71 -7.80 -5.45 -2.32
N ILE A 72 -7.70 -4.27 -1.70
CA ILE A 72 -6.47 -3.76 -1.13
C ILE A 72 -6.63 -3.68 0.38
N LEU A 73 -5.72 -4.30 1.10
CA LEU A 73 -5.59 -4.17 2.54
C LEU A 73 -4.28 -3.44 2.82
N ALA A 74 -4.28 -2.48 3.73
CA ALA A 74 -3.07 -1.75 4.09
C ALA A 74 -3.12 -1.29 5.53
N GLY A 75 -1.95 -1.20 6.16
CA GLY A 75 -1.85 -0.79 7.54
C GLY A 75 -0.42 -0.45 7.94
N PRO A 76 -0.25 0.20 9.09
CA PRO A 76 1.07 0.34 9.69
C PRO A 76 1.49 -0.97 10.37
N VAL A 77 2.80 -1.14 10.52
CA VAL A 77 3.35 -1.98 11.58
C VAL A 77 3.51 -1.09 12.80
N LEU A 78 2.89 -1.46 13.93
CA LEU A 78 2.97 -0.71 15.18
C LEU A 78 4.10 -1.29 16.03
N ALA A 79 5.33 -0.85 15.77
CA ALA A 79 6.49 -1.34 16.48
C ALA A 79 6.62 -0.64 17.85
N ALA A 80 7.04 -1.40 18.87
CA ALA A 80 7.19 -0.84 20.22
C ALA A 80 8.26 0.27 20.29
N ASP A 81 9.25 0.23 19.40
CA ASP A 81 10.34 1.20 19.26
C ASP A 81 10.08 2.27 18.19
N ASP A 82 8.85 2.36 17.67
CA ASP A 82 8.49 3.46 16.77
C ASP A 82 8.66 4.83 17.47
N PRO A 83 9.15 5.84 16.76
CA PRO A 83 9.36 7.18 17.30
C PRO A 83 8.05 7.88 17.66
N SER A 84 8.14 8.85 18.57
CA SER A 84 7.02 9.70 18.97
C SER A 84 7.35 11.17 18.75
N GLU A 85 6.37 11.95 18.28
CA GLU A 85 6.51 13.39 18.05
C GLU A 85 5.19 14.10 18.39
N ASP A 86 5.27 15.36 18.84
CA ASP A 86 4.10 16.21 19.05
C ASP A 86 3.85 17.07 17.81
N PHE A 87 2.76 16.77 17.10
CA PHE A 87 2.35 17.49 15.89
C PHE A 87 1.37 18.65 16.19
N GLY A 88 1.29 19.11 17.45
CA GLY A 88 0.45 20.22 17.90
C GLY A 88 -0.86 19.79 18.57
N MET A 89 -1.10 18.49 18.69
CA MET A 89 -2.28 17.90 19.35
C MET A 89 -1.90 16.91 20.46
N GLY A 90 -0.61 16.92 20.87
CA GLY A 90 -0.02 15.97 21.81
C GLY A 90 0.91 14.98 21.12
N THR A 91 1.73 14.33 21.93
CA THR A 91 2.69 13.31 21.47
C THR A 91 1.97 12.09 20.92
N VAL A 92 2.30 11.73 19.67
CA VAL A 92 1.78 10.54 18.99
C VAL A 92 2.95 9.70 18.48
N GLN A 93 2.89 8.40 18.72
CA GLN A 93 3.81 7.44 18.13
C GLN A 93 3.48 7.23 16.65
N TYR A 94 4.47 7.27 15.76
CA TYR A 94 4.26 7.14 14.33
C TYR A 94 5.04 5.97 13.71
N PRO A 95 4.41 5.20 12.81
CA PRO A 95 4.97 3.97 12.29
C PRO A 95 6.03 4.24 11.23
N LEU A 96 7.18 3.57 11.35
CA LEU A 96 8.23 3.62 10.33
C LEU A 96 8.02 2.61 9.21
N THR A 97 7.13 1.63 9.39
CA THR A 97 6.90 0.57 8.41
C THR A 97 5.41 0.44 8.10
N ILE A 98 5.10 0.27 6.82
CA ILE A 98 3.73 0.11 6.32
C ILE A 98 3.68 -1.18 5.50
N TRP A 99 2.60 -1.93 5.65
CA TRP A 99 2.32 -3.11 4.85
C TRP A 99 1.16 -2.85 3.88
N LYS A 100 1.18 -3.55 2.75
CA LYS A 100 0.09 -3.56 1.77
C LYS A 100 -0.10 -4.97 1.24
N ILE A 101 -1.35 -5.40 1.11
CA ILE A 101 -1.73 -6.63 0.45
C ILE A 101 -2.63 -6.27 -0.72
N VAL A 102 -2.34 -6.87 -1.87
CA VAL A 102 -3.19 -6.75 -3.07
C VAL A 102 -3.76 -8.13 -3.36
N ALA A 103 -5.09 -8.25 -3.31
CA ALA A 103 -5.83 -9.45 -3.63
C ALA A 103 -6.54 -9.26 -4.97
N VAL A 104 -6.27 -10.14 -5.93
CA VAL A 104 -6.78 -10.05 -7.30
C VAL A 104 -7.30 -11.39 -7.78
N SER A 105 -8.27 -11.35 -8.68
CA SER A 105 -8.67 -12.52 -9.44
C SER A 105 -7.79 -12.64 -10.68
N SER A 106 -7.05 -13.75 -10.84
CA SER A 106 -6.17 -14.02 -11.98
C SER A 106 -6.68 -15.21 -12.80
N PRO A 107 -6.55 -15.21 -14.14
CA PRO A 107 -6.84 -16.39 -14.94
C PRO A 107 -6.02 -17.60 -14.48
N ASP A 108 -6.66 -18.77 -14.41
CA ASP A 108 -5.96 -20.03 -14.15
C ASP A 108 -5.70 -20.82 -15.45
N ALA A 109 -4.89 -21.87 -15.35
CA ALA A 109 -4.51 -22.71 -16.50
C ALA A 109 -5.69 -23.51 -17.09
N GLY A 110 -6.81 -23.63 -16.36
CA GLY A 110 -8.02 -24.31 -16.79
C GLY A 110 -9.04 -23.39 -17.47
N GLY A 111 -8.72 -22.11 -17.68
CA GLY A 111 -9.65 -21.12 -18.24
C GLY A 111 -10.64 -20.54 -17.22
N GLY A 112 -10.50 -20.90 -15.94
CA GLY A 112 -11.21 -20.30 -14.82
C GLY A 112 -10.48 -19.08 -14.26
N ARG A 113 -10.88 -18.65 -13.06
CA ARG A 113 -10.19 -17.60 -12.32
C ARG A 113 -9.88 -18.08 -10.91
N SER A 114 -8.69 -17.76 -10.43
CA SER A 114 -8.21 -18.06 -9.09
C SER A 114 -7.85 -16.79 -8.34
N LEU A 115 -7.99 -16.81 -7.02
CA LEU A 115 -7.51 -15.73 -6.15
C LEU A 115 -5.98 -15.77 -6.10
N ARG A 116 -5.35 -14.60 -6.20
CA ARG A 116 -3.94 -14.39 -5.88
C ARG A 116 -3.78 -13.22 -4.95
N THR A 117 -2.92 -13.37 -3.95
CA THR A 117 -2.56 -12.31 -3.00
C THR A 117 -1.07 -12.01 -3.08
N TYR A 118 -0.73 -10.74 -2.91
CA TYR A 118 0.65 -10.26 -2.92
C TYR A 118 0.85 -9.35 -1.72
N GLY A 119 1.72 -9.75 -0.79
CA GLY A 119 2.06 -9.00 0.41
C GLY A 119 3.32 -8.17 0.23
N PHE A 120 3.33 -6.93 0.73
CA PHE A 120 4.45 -6.02 0.62
C PHE A 120 4.71 -5.34 1.95
N LEU A 121 5.99 -5.13 2.27
CA LEU A 121 6.44 -4.38 3.45
C LEU A 121 7.36 -3.26 3.01
N LEU A 122 6.98 -2.02 3.30
CA LEU A 122 7.69 -0.83 2.91
C LEU A 122 8.12 -0.06 4.17
N SER A 123 9.42 0.15 4.32
CA SER A 123 9.96 0.99 5.39
C SER A 123 10.17 2.41 4.90
N GLN A 124 9.76 3.38 5.71
CA GLN A 124 10.05 4.80 5.54
C GLN A 124 11.49 5.14 5.98
N LYS A 125 12.20 4.21 6.64
CA LYS A 125 13.53 4.41 7.23
C LYS A 125 14.62 4.72 6.19
N ASP A 126 14.50 4.17 4.96
CA ASP A 126 15.58 4.21 3.95
C ASP A 126 15.19 4.88 2.61
N VAL A 127 14.26 5.84 2.62
CA VAL A 127 13.58 6.27 1.37
C VAL A 127 14.22 7.47 0.63
N VAL A 128 15.43 7.90 1.01
CA VAL A 128 16.10 9.01 0.27
C VAL A 128 17.53 8.71 -0.19
N ASP A 129 18.30 7.81 0.43
CA ASP A 129 19.74 7.77 0.13
C ASP A 129 20.16 6.90 -1.06
N ARG A 130 19.33 5.94 -1.53
CA ARG A 130 19.85 4.87 -2.42
C ARG A 130 19.29 4.81 -3.83
N PHE A 131 18.07 5.27 -4.09
CA PHE A 131 17.47 5.07 -5.40
C PHE A 131 16.58 6.26 -5.78
N GLY A 132 17.11 7.30 -6.42
CA GLY A 132 16.26 8.13 -7.26
C GLY A 132 15.73 7.24 -8.39
N VAL A 133 14.46 6.80 -8.34
CA VAL A 133 14.04 5.65 -9.18
C VAL A 133 13.17 6.04 -10.35
N GLU A 134 13.64 5.61 -11.52
CA GLU A 134 12.82 5.21 -12.65
C GLU A 134 12.59 3.69 -12.50
N LEU A 135 11.36 3.28 -12.11
CA LEU A 135 11.06 1.91 -11.65
C LEU A 135 10.66 0.99 -12.81
N ALA A 136 11.37 -0.12 -12.98
CA ALA A 136 11.08 -1.15 -13.99
C ALA A 136 10.18 -2.29 -13.45
N PRO A 137 9.44 -3.02 -14.30
CA PRO A 137 8.71 -4.23 -13.90
C PRO A 137 9.67 -5.27 -13.29
N GLY A 138 9.39 -5.73 -12.07
CA GLY A 138 10.23 -6.68 -11.31
C GLY A 138 10.94 -6.08 -10.09
N GLU A 139 11.06 -4.75 -10.00
CA GLU A 139 11.77 -4.10 -8.88
C GLU A 139 11.01 -4.16 -7.54
N TYR A 140 9.69 -4.33 -7.55
CA TYR A 140 8.88 -4.44 -6.32
C TYR A 140 8.95 -5.81 -5.65
N ALA A 141 9.43 -6.84 -6.35
CA ALA A 141 9.60 -8.18 -5.80
C ALA A 141 10.50 -8.18 -4.54
N ARG A 142 11.46 -7.24 -4.47
CA ARG A 142 12.35 -7.07 -3.29
C ARG A 142 11.63 -6.65 -2.01
N TYR A 143 10.45 -6.04 -2.13
CA TYR A 143 9.62 -5.62 -1.00
C TYR A 143 8.50 -6.62 -0.72
N GLN A 144 8.32 -7.60 -1.61
CA GLN A 144 7.31 -8.62 -1.42
C GLN A 144 7.74 -9.52 -0.26
N ILE A 145 6.82 -9.75 0.67
CA ILE A 145 6.98 -10.71 1.76
C ILE A 145 5.71 -11.56 1.85
N SER A 146 5.81 -12.73 2.46
CA SER A 146 4.63 -13.57 2.67
C SER A 146 3.58 -12.87 3.54
N LEU A 147 2.31 -13.16 3.28
CA LEU A 147 1.20 -12.68 4.12
C LEU A 147 1.32 -13.22 5.55
N ALA A 148 1.87 -14.42 5.73
CA ALA A 148 2.16 -14.97 7.06
C ALA A 148 3.17 -14.10 7.82
N THR A 149 4.24 -13.64 7.16
CA THR A 149 5.19 -12.70 7.77
C THR A 149 4.55 -11.36 8.11
N ILE A 150 3.60 -10.87 7.30
CA ILE A 150 2.83 -9.65 7.63
C ILE A 150 1.98 -9.90 8.87
N ALA A 151 1.26 -11.03 8.94
CA ALA A 151 0.44 -11.38 10.09
C ALA A 151 1.27 -11.46 11.38
N ASP A 152 2.41 -12.14 11.33
CA ASP A 152 3.33 -12.25 12.47
C ASP A 152 3.84 -10.90 12.97
N ARG A 153 4.16 -9.98 12.05
CA ARG A 153 4.70 -8.65 12.38
C ARG A 153 3.65 -7.66 12.89
N THR A 154 2.39 -7.86 12.52
CA THR A 154 1.32 -6.87 12.74
C THR A 154 0.28 -7.34 13.76
N GLY A 155 0.23 -8.65 14.05
CA GLY A 155 -0.86 -9.27 14.80
C GLY A 155 -2.18 -9.33 14.05
N VAL A 156 -2.23 -8.90 12.78
CA VAL A 156 -3.44 -8.97 11.95
C VAL A 156 -3.72 -10.41 11.56
N VAL A 157 -4.96 -10.85 11.78
CA VAL A 157 -5.41 -12.18 11.36
C VAL A 157 -6.01 -12.08 9.96
N PHE A 158 -5.37 -12.71 8.99
CA PHE A 158 -5.90 -12.84 7.64
C PHE A 158 -6.71 -14.12 7.48
N ASP A 159 -7.76 -14.06 6.65
CA ASP A 159 -8.54 -15.23 6.28
C ASP A 159 -7.66 -16.30 5.62
N GLY A 160 -7.95 -17.58 5.88
CA GLY A 160 -7.21 -18.70 5.30
C GLY A 160 -7.20 -18.71 3.77
N ALA A 161 -8.25 -18.19 3.12
CA ALA A 161 -8.31 -18.04 1.67
C ALA A 161 -7.27 -17.04 1.14
N LEU A 162 -6.98 -15.97 1.89
CA LEU A 162 -5.94 -14.99 1.52
C LEU A 162 -4.54 -15.60 1.65
N LEU A 163 -4.30 -16.35 2.73
CA LEU A 163 -3.02 -17.04 2.97
C LEU A 163 -2.76 -18.14 1.94
N ALA A 164 -3.77 -18.94 1.61
CA ALA A 164 -3.66 -20.00 0.60
C ALA A 164 -3.43 -19.47 -0.81
N ALA A 165 -3.79 -18.22 -1.07
CA ALA A 165 -3.62 -17.54 -2.36
C ALA A 165 -2.29 -16.76 -2.48
N ASP A 166 -1.41 -16.82 -1.47
CA ASP A 166 -0.17 -16.06 -1.44
C ASP A 166 0.76 -16.45 -2.59
N ALA A 167 1.15 -15.46 -3.38
CA ALA A 167 2.06 -15.61 -4.51
C ALA A 167 3.54 -15.45 -4.12
N HIS A 168 3.86 -15.21 -2.84
CA HIS A 168 5.25 -15.20 -2.37
C HIS A 168 5.85 -16.61 -2.46
N PRO A 169 7.02 -16.79 -3.10
CA PRO A 169 7.68 -18.09 -3.16
C PRO A 169 8.01 -18.62 -1.76
N THR A 170 7.72 -19.89 -1.50
CA THR A 170 8.15 -20.62 -0.30
C THR A 170 9.62 -20.99 -0.37
#